data_AF-A0A9D9BR33-F1
#
_entry.id   AF-A0A9D9BR33-F1
#
_cell.length_a   1.000
_cell.length_b   1.000
_cell.length_c   1.000
_cell.angle_alpha   90.00
_cell.angle_beta   90.00
_cell.angle_gamma   90.00
#
_symmetry.space_group_name_H-M   'P 1'
#
loop_
_entity.id
_entity.type
_entity.pdbx_description
1 polymer ?
#
loop_
_entity_poly.entity_id
_entity_poly.type
_entity_poly.pdbx_seq_one_letter_code
_entity_poly.pdbx_strand_id
1 'polypeptide(L)'
;MRFLFTLLFIAGSIFQFQAQTTYSCGDSACAVAASATTNVDYSREFAASQAINFRTTAANKSVLQDFQAARISINGSSKIYNSRYNAITNEIEIKGDDNKIYNLRKLDNVTVQFNTTNESYKGVVYKNVYGQEMVDYFLVPDAKNEILLKQSTYTFVKAKPATTGYDRAKPAYYKENVKYFFVDHNSNLIALSTNKKDVKSLYASKSDEIWSFIRKNKLKKDDLNDLATLAVYMKVIQAKDMKNKGLAANK
;
A
#
# COMPACT_ATOMS: atom_id res chain seq x y z
N MET A 1 -10.82 -48.79 -53.52
CA MET A 1 -12.28 -48.98 -53.58
C MET A 1 -12.72 -49.82 -52.39
N ARG A 2 -13.90 -49.48 -51.85
CA ARG A 2 -14.77 -50.26 -50.95
C ARG A 2 -14.44 -50.32 -49.44
N PHE A 3 -15.18 -49.43 -48.80
CA PHE A 3 -15.77 -49.40 -47.46
C PHE A 3 -16.11 -50.72 -46.75
N LEU A 4 -16.16 -50.55 -45.42
CA LEU A 4 -16.99 -51.18 -44.38
C LEU A 4 -16.58 -52.58 -43.91
N PHE A 5 -16.28 -52.71 -42.62
CA PHE A 5 -17.20 -53.40 -41.70
C PHE A 5 -16.89 -53.04 -40.23
N THR A 6 -17.97 -52.77 -39.52
CA THR A 6 -18.13 -52.50 -38.10
C THR A 6 -17.67 -53.69 -37.27
N LEU A 7 -16.97 -53.44 -36.14
CA LEU A 7 -16.98 -54.39 -35.03
C LEU A 7 -17.28 -53.69 -33.70
N LEU A 8 -18.38 -54.18 -33.14
CA LEU A 8 -18.97 -53.99 -31.83
C LEU A 8 -17.93 -54.24 -30.72
N PHE A 9 -17.81 -53.34 -29.74
CA PHE A 9 -17.27 -53.70 -28.43
C PHE A 9 -18.30 -53.41 -27.34
N ILE A 10 -18.54 -54.46 -26.57
CA ILE A 10 -19.60 -54.62 -25.58
C ILE A 10 -19.13 -54.06 -24.23
N ALA A 11 -20.12 -53.49 -23.53
CA ALA A 11 -20.22 -53.16 -22.12
C ALA A 11 -19.08 -53.58 -21.17
N GLY A 12 -18.51 -52.58 -20.51
CA GLY A 12 -17.89 -52.69 -19.20
C GLY A 12 -18.44 -51.57 -18.30
N SER A 13 -19.40 -51.93 -17.47
CA SER A 13 -20.06 -51.04 -16.51
C SER A 13 -19.14 -50.74 -15.32
N ILE A 14 -19.47 -49.66 -14.58
CA ILE A 14 -19.15 -49.34 -13.17
C ILE A 14 -17.64 -49.02 -12.93
N PHE A 15 -17.25 -47.82 -12.50
CA PHE A 15 -17.52 -47.24 -11.19
C PHE A 15 -17.51 -45.71 -11.24
N GLN A 16 -18.58 -45.09 -10.73
CA GLN A 16 -18.57 -43.69 -10.32
C GLN A 16 -17.90 -43.59 -8.96
N PHE A 17 -16.80 -42.84 -8.88
CA PHE A 17 -16.26 -42.38 -7.60
C PHE A 17 -17.05 -41.13 -7.17
N GLN A 18 -18.18 -41.34 -6.49
CA GLN A 18 -18.76 -40.32 -5.62
C GLN A 18 -18.23 -40.55 -4.22
N ALA A 19 -17.21 -39.79 -3.82
CA ALA A 19 -16.90 -39.64 -2.40
C ALA A 19 -17.87 -38.60 -1.83
N GLN A 20 -19.10 -39.03 -1.53
CA GLN A 20 -19.93 -38.35 -0.55
C GLN A 20 -19.59 -38.97 0.81
N THR A 21 -18.83 -38.22 1.62
CA THR A 21 -18.72 -38.52 3.04
C THR A 21 -20.05 -38.15 3.71
N THR A 22 -20.97 -39.10 3.78
CA THR A 22 -22.13 -38.99 4.66
C THR A 22 -21.67 -39.29 6.08
N TYR A 23 -21.49 -38.24 6.88
CA TYR A 23 -21.43 -38.38 8.33
C TYR A 23 -22.86 -38.49 8.84
N SER A 24 -23.34 -39.70 9.14
CA SER A 24 -24.50 -39.86 10.02
C SER A 24 -23.99 -39.88 11.46
N CYS A 25 -23.96 -38.71 12.10
CA CYS A 25 -23.89 -38.67 13.56
C CYS A 25 -25.27 -39.06 14.11
N GLY A 26 -25.39 -40.30 14.57
CA GLY A 26 -26.31 -40.62 15.66
C GLY A 26 -25.93 -39.78 16.87
N ASP A 27 -26.94 -39.36 17.60
CA ASP A 27 -26.94 -38.46 18.76
C ASP A 27 -25.58 -38.16 19.43
N SER A 28 -25.36 -36.86 19.65
CA SER A 28 -24.26 -36.18 20.38
C SER A 28 -23.01 -35.76 19.57
N ALA A 29 -23.03 -34.47 19.21
CA ALA A 29 -21.88 -33.57 19.03
C ALA A 29 -20.76 -33.98 18.06
N CYS A 30 -21.02 -33.98 16.76
CA CYS A 30 -20.00 -33.66 15.77
C CYS A 30 -20.07 -32.17 15.42
N ALA A 31 -19.22 -31.36 16.04
CA ALA A 31 -18.95 -30.01 15.55
C ALA A 31 -18.22 -30.12 14.20
N VAL A 32 -18.98 -30.18 13.11
CA VAL A 32 -18.45 -29.80 11.81
C VAL A 32 -18.01 -28.35 12.00
N ALA A 33 -16.69 -28.10 11.99
CA ALA A 33 -16.16 -26.76 11.94
C ALA A 33 -16.67 -26.15 10.63
N ALA A 34 -17.83 -25.49 10.71
CA ALA A 34 -18.26 -24.56 9.70
C ALA A 34 -17.14 -23.53 9.63
N SER A 35 -16.35 -23.60 8.56
CA SER A 35 -15.42 -22.54 8.19
C SER A 35 -16.25 -21.27 8.16
N ALA A 36 -16.17 -20.46 9.21
CA ALA A 36 -16.85 -19.19 9.26
C ALA A 36 -16.22 -18.32 8.16
N THR A 37 -16.83 -18.32 6.98
CA THR A 37 -16.63 -17.27 6.01
C THR A 37 -17.20 -16.03 6.65
N THR A 38 -16.34 -15.26 7.32
CA THR A 38 -16.70 -13.93 7.80
C THR A 38 -16.97 -13.11 6.55
N ASN A 39 -18.24 -12.96 6.18
CA ASN A 39 -18.65 -12.03 5.14
C ASN A 39 -18.34 -10.63 5.66
N VAL A 40 -17.18 -10.10 5.28
CA VAL A 40 -16.81 -8.72 5.61
C VAL A 40 -17.77 -7.80 4.84
N ASP A 41 -18.60 -7.07 5.58
CA ASP A 41 -19.45 -6.02 5.01
C ASP A 41 -18.60 -4.78 4.73
N TYR A 42 -18.01 -4.74 3.55
CA TYR A 42 -17.17 -3.64 3.08
C TYR A 42 -17.88 -2.29 3.05
N SER A 43 -19.23 -2.24 3.03
CA SER A 43 -19.95 -0.97 2.99
C SER A 43 -19.70 -0.12 4.24
N ARG A 44 -19.40 -0.75 5.38
CA ARG A 44 -19.07 -0.08 6.65
C ARG A 44 -17.64 0.48 6.69
N GLU A 45 -16.79 -0.03 5.81
CA GLU A 45 -15.39 0.41 5.67
C GLU A 45 -15.25 1.59 4.70
N PHE A 46 -16.35 2.03 4.11
CA PHE A 46 -16.38 3.17 3.21
C PHE A 46 -17.00 4.36 3.94
N ALA A 47 -16.34 5.51 3.83
CA ALA A 47 -16.91 6.78 4.19
C ALA A 47 -17.38 7.49 2.92
N ALA A 48 -18.43 8.31 3.04
CA ALA A 48 -18.74 9.27 1.98
C ALA A 48 -17.46 10.06 1.68
N SER A 49 -17.04 10.04 0.41
CA SER A 49 -15.81 10.72 0.04
C SER A 49 -16.01 12.21 0.33
N GLN A 50 -15.09 12.81 1.10
CA GLN A 50 -14.86 14.25 1.00
C GLN A 50 -14.09 14.51 -0.29
N ALA A 51 -14.55 13.95 -1.41
CA ALA A 51 -13.96 14.14 -2.73
C ALA A 51 -13.82 15.64 -2.83
N ILE A 52 -12.58 16.13 -2.85
CA ILE A 52 -12.42 17.57 -2.83
C ILE A 52 -13.12 18.03 -4.10
N ASN A 53 -14.16 18.87 -3.93
CA ASN A 53 -14.90 19.52 -5.01
C ASN A 53 -13.99 20.54 -5.72
N PHE A 54 -12.74 20.20 -6.01
CA PHE A 54 -11.97 20.95 -6.97
C PHE A 54 -12.62 20.68 -8.32
N ARG A 55 -13.01 21.76 -9.00
CA ARG A 55 -13.28 21.71 -10.44
C ARG A 55 -12.05 21.06 -11.07
N THR A 56 -12.22 19.88 -11.68
CA THR A 56 -11.12 19.18 -12.37
C THR A 56 -10.57 20.09 -13.45
N THR A 57 -9.46 20.76 -13.14
CA THR A 57 -8.71 21.50 -14.15
C THR A 57 -7.84 20.49 -14.93
N ALA A 58 -7.35 20.89 -16.10
CA ALA A 58 -6.36 20.08 -16.81
C ALA A 58 -5.15 19.72 -15.92
N ALA A 59 -4.76 20.60 -14.99
CA ALA A 59 -3.66 20.40 -14.07
C ALA A 59 -3.95 19.40 -12.94
N ASN A 60 -5.20 19.30 -12.46
CA ASN A 60 -5.59 18.32 -11.43
C ASN A 60 -5.84 16.95 -12.07
N LYS A 61 -6.34 16.91 -13.32
CA LYS A 61 -6.61 15.67 -14.04
C LYS A 61 -5.35 14.82 -14.22
N SER A 62 -4.19 15.43 -14.43
CA SER A 62 -2.93 14.69 -14.55
C SER A 62 -2.43 14.10 -13.23
N VAL A 63 -2.90 14.62 -12.09
CA VAL A 63 -2.49 14.16 -10.75
C VAL A 63 -3.38 13.03 -10.24
N LEU A 64 -4.68 13.11 -10.54
CA LEU A 64 -5.64 12.06 -10.19
C LEU A 64 -5.51 10.92 -11.18
N GLN A 65 -5.16 9.73 -10.68
CA GLN A 65 -5.18 8.52 -11.49
C GLN A 65 -6.61 8.20 -11.96
N ASP A 66 -6.73 7.53 -13.11
CA ASP A 66 -8.01 7.00 -13.56
C ASP A 66 -8.49 5.85 -12.66
N PHE A 67 -9.80 5.68 -12.58
CA PHE A 67 -10.38 4.52 -11.92
C PHE A 67 -10.02 3.25 -12.66
N GLN A 68 -9.57 2.25 -11.92
CA GLN A 68 -9.14 0.96 -12.43
C GLN A 68 -9.58 -0.16 -11.46
N ALA A 69 -9.60 -1.40 -11.93
CA ALA A 69 -9.85 -2.53 -11.04
C ALA A 69 -8.73 -2.65 -10.00
N ALA A 70 -9.12 -2.70 -8.73
CA ALA A 70 -8.23 -2.90 -7.60
C ALA A 70 -8.76 -4.01 -6.70
N ARG A 71 -7.89 -4.92 -6.27
CA ARG A 71 -8.20 -5.88 -5.21
C ARG A 71 -7.96 -5.20 -3.86
N ILE A 72 -9.02 -5.03 -3.09
CA ILE A 72 -8.97 -4.50 -1.73
C ILE A 72 -9.12 -5.68 -0.78
N SER A 73 -8.15 -5.83 0.11
CA SER A 73 -8.13 -6.88 1.12
C SER A 73 -8.20 -6.27 2.51
N ILE A 74 -9.18 -6.69 3.31
CA ILE A 74 -9.41 -6.24 4.69
C ILE A 74 -9.59 -7.48 5.55
N ASN A 75 -8.82 -7.61 6.64
CA ASN A 75 -8.89 -8.77 7.55
C ASN A 75 -8.79 -10.14 6.82
N GLY A 76 -7.96 -10.23 5.78
CA GLY A 76 -7.76 -11.46 5.00
C GLY A 76 -8.87 -11.78 3.99
N SER A 77 -10.02 -11.10 4.04
CA SER A 77 -11.02 -11.16 2.98
C SER A 77 -10.65 -10.20 1.86
N SER A 78 -10.97 -10.55 0.61
CA SER A 78 -10.63 -9.71 -0.56
C SER A 78 -11.80 -9.54 -1.50
N LYS A 79 -11.97 -8.34 -2.05
CA LYS A 79 -12.97 -8.04 -3.09
C LYS A 79 -12.40 -7.04 -4.11
N ILE A 80 -12.86 -7.15 -5.35
CA ILE A 80 -12.43 -6.26 -6.44
C ILE A 80 -13.41 -5.08 -6.52
N TYR A 81 -12.84 -3.88 -6.61
CA TYR A 81 -13.56 -2.62 -6.75
C TYR A 81 -12.96 -1.78 -7.86
N ASN A 82 -13.78 -0.98 -8.52
CA ASN A 82 -13.27 0.06 -9.40
C ASN A 82 -12.78 1.25 -8.56
N SER A 83 -11.47 1.43 -8.45
CA SER A 83 -10.85 2.30 -7.47
C SER A 83 -9.72 3.14 -8.08
N ARG A 84 -9.30 4.19 -7.38
CA ARG A 84 -8.08 4.96 -7.70
C ARG A 84 -7.40 5.43 -6.42
N TYR A 85 -6.11 5.75 -6.52
CA TYR A 85 -5.42 6.48 -5.47
C TYR A 85 -5.47 7.99 -5.73
N ASN A 86 -5.94 8.75 -4.76
CA ASN A 86 -5.92 10.20 -4.77
C ASN A 86 -4.70 10.71 -3.98
N ALA A 87 -3.63 11.04 -4.71
CA ALA A 87 -2.38 11.54 -4.15
C ALA A 87 -2.46 12.99 -3.60
N ILE A 88 -3.58 13.70 -3.81
CA ILE A 88 -3.81 15.03 -3.25
C ILE A 88 -4.26 14.90 -1.79
N THR A 89 -5.16 13.95 -1.51
CA THR A 89 -5.72 13.71 -0.17
C THR A 89 -5.11 12.53 0.56
N ASN A 90 -4.27 11.73 -0.11
CA ASN A 90 -3.80 10.44 0.39
C ASN A 90 -4.95 9.48 0.73
N GLU A 91 -5.91 9.35 -0.18
CA GLU A 91 -7.10 8.50 -0.01
C GLU A 91 -7.19 7.46 -1.13
N ILE A 92 -7.78 6.30 -0.82
CA ILE A 92 -8.21 5.34 -1.83
C ILE A 92 -9.68 5.60 -2.10
N GLU A 93 -9.98 6.00 -3.33
CA GLU A 93 -11.34 6.30 -3.78
C GLU A 93 -11.93 5.10 -4.51
N ILE A 94 -13.18 4.76 -4.19
CA ILE A 94 -13.93 3.65 -4.76
C ILE A 94 -15.15 4.22 -5.48
N LYS A 95 -15.34 3.82 -6.73
CA LYS A 95 -16.53 4.13 -7.51
C LYS A 95 -17.60 3.08 -7.20
N GLY A 96 -18.66 3.50 -6.53
CA GLY A 96 -19.83 2.65 -6.25
C GLY A 96 -20.69 2.43 -7.49
N ASP A 97 -21.58 1.44 -7.41
CA ASP A 97 -22.52 1.09 -8.49
C ASP A 97 -23.50 2.24 -8.79
N ASP A 98 -23.76 3.11 -7.81
CA ASP A 98 -24.55 4.32 -7.94
C ASP A 98 -23.80 5.49 -8.60
N ASN A 99 -22.62 5.21 -9.17
CA ASN A 99 -21.67 6.18 -9.73
C ASN A 99 -21.15 7.23 -8.73
N LYS A 100 -21.41 7.10 -7.43
CA LYS A 100 -20.81 7.96 -6.42
C LYS A 100 -19.41 7.48 -6.06
N ILE A 101 -18.63 8.41 -5.52
CA ILE A 101 -17.27 8.15 -5.08
C ILE A 101 -17.26 8.09 -3.55
N TYR A 102 -16.65 7.04 -3.02
CA TYR A 102 -16.48 6.79 -1.58
C TYR A 102 -14.99 6.72 -1.26
N ASN A 103 -14.60 7.15 -0.06
CA ASN A 103 -13.24 6.93 0.43
C ASN A 103 -13.21 5.64 1.24
N LEU A 104 -12.23 4.78 0.97
CA LEU A 104 -11.88 3.69 1.86
C LEU A 104 -11.36 4.28 3.17
N ARG A 105 -11.91 3.84 4.30
CA ARG A 105 -11.43 4.28 5.61
C ARG A 105 -9.99 3.82 5.81
N LYS A 106 -9.18 4.68 6.43
CA LYS A 106 -7.80 4.37 6.80
C LYS A 106 -7.82 3.34 7.94
N LEU A 107 -7.44 2.12 7.62
CA LEU A 107 -7.38 0.97 8.52
C LEU A 107 -5.95 0.40 8.52
N ASP A 108 -5.55 -0.33 9.54
CA ASP A 108 -4.20 -0.90 9.69
C ASP A 108 -4.01 -2.26 9.01
N ASN A 109 -5.12 -2.89 8.66
CA ASN A 109 -5.27 -4.25 8.15
C ASN A 109 -5.73 -4.28 6.68
N VAL A 110 -5.50 -3.18 5.96
CA VAL A 110 -5.96 -3.00 4.59
C VAL A 110 -4.79 -3.01 3.61
N THR A 111 -4.94 -3.77 2.55
CA THR A 111 -4.06 -3.70 1.37
C THR A 111 -4.89 -3.48 0.12
N VAL A 112 -4.34 -2.71 -0.81
CA VAL A 112 -4.99 -2.35 -2.08
C VAL A 112 -4.01 -2.62 -3.20
N GLN A 113 -4.34 -3.57 -4.07
CA GLN A 113 -3.55 -3.88 -5.25
C GLN A 113 -4.25 -3.36 -6.49
N PHE A 114 -3.65 -2.39 -7.18
CA PHE A 114 -4.14 -1.89 -8.45
C PHE A 114 -3.66 -2.78 -9.59
N ASN A 115 -4.57 -3.18 -10.48
CA ASN A 115 -4.27 -4.16 -11.53
C ASN A 115 -3.54 -3.54 -12.74
N THR A 116 -3.87 -2.31 -13.12
CA THR A 116 -3.29 -1.68 -14.32
C THR A 116 -1.90 -1.12 -14.03
N THR A 117 -1.72 -0.46 -12.87
CA THR A 117 -0.43 0.13 -12.48
C THR A 117 0.50 -0.84 -11.78
N ASN A 118 -0.01 -2.00 -11.33
CA ASN A 118 0.67 -2.93 -10.43
C ASN A 118 1.12 -2.29 -9.10
N GLU A 119 0.58 -1.14 -8.73
CA GLU A 119 0.89 -0.49 -7.47
C GLU A 119 0.16 -1.18 -6.30
N SER A 120 0.88 -1.40 -5.21
CA SER A 120 0.35 -1.93 -3.96
C SER A 120 0.37 -0.84 -2.90
N TYR A 121 -0.77 -0.59 -2.27
CA TYR A 121 -0.87 0.32 -1.12
C TYR A 121 -1.24 -0.47 0.13
N LYS A 122 -0.75 -0.01 1.28
CA LYS A 122 -1.05 -0.58 2.59
C LYS A 122 -1.42 0.54 3.56
N GLY A 123 -2.41 0.28 4.39
CA GLY A 123 -2.69 1.12 5.54
C GLY A 123 -1.65 0.86 6.64
N VAL A 124 -0.94 1.90 7.08
CA VAL A 124 0.15 1.81 8.03
C VAL A 124 -0.15 2.68 9.24
N VAL A 125 -0.07 2.07 10.42
CA VAL A 125 -0.16 2.76 11.71
C VAL A 125 1.19 3.36 12.07
N TYR A 126 1.19 4.61 12.50
CA TYR A 126 2.38 5.28 12.99
C TYR A 126 2.03 6.39 13.99
N LYS A 127 3.01 6.81 14.78
CA LYS A 127 2.93 7.98 15.65
C LYS A 127 3.43 9.20 14.91
N ASN A 128 2.63 10.26 14.92
CA ASN A 128 3.06 11.56 14.41
C ASN A 128 4.06 12.24 15.37
N VAL A 129 4.52 13.44 15.00
CA VAL A 129 5.49 14.22 15.81
C VAL A 129 4.98 14.59 17.22
N TYR A 130 3.67 14.51 17.45
CA TYR A 130 3.03 14.76 18.74
C TYR A 130 2.73 13.47 19.52
N GLY A 131 3.16 12.31 19.01
CA GLY A 131 2.95 11.00 19.63
C GLY A 131 1.53 10.44 19.43
N GLN A 132 0.68 11.07 18.61
CA GLN A 132 -0.66 10.59 18.31
C GLN A 132 -0.59 9.48 17.27
N GLU A 133 -1.36 8.42 17.48
CA GLU A 133 -1.52 7.35 16.52
C GLU A 133 -2.31 7.83 15.30
N MET A 134 -1.75 7.58 14.12
CA MET A 134 -2.28 7.92 12.82
C MET A 134 -2.29 6.66 11.96
N VAL A 135 -3.21 6.61 11.01
CA VAL A 135 -3.23 5.60 9.96
C VAL A 135 -3.20 6.32 8.62
N ASP A 136 -2.31 5.94 7.71
CA ASP A 136 -2.25 6.46 6.34
C ASP A 136 -1.96 5.35 5.34
N TYR A 137 -2.31 5.61 4.08
CA TYR A 137 -1.90 4.77 2.97
C TYR A 137 -0.48 5.12 2.52
N PHE A 138 0.31 4.08 2.31
CA PHE A 138 1.62 4.16 1.69
C PHE A 138 1.71 3.17 0.54
N LEU A 139 2.36 3.56 -0.54
CA LEU A 139 2.75 2.64 -1.58
C LEU A 139 3.88 1.76 -1.06
N VAL A 140 3.80 0.46 -1.30
CA VAL A 140 4.83 -0.53 -0.98
C VAL A 140 5.56 -0.88 -2.30
N PRO A 141 6.78 -0.36 -2.54
CA PRO A 141 7.45 -0.53 -3.84
C PRO A 141 7.87 -1.98 -4.12
N ASP A 142 8.08 -2.76 -3.06
CA ASP A 142 8.43 -4.18 -3.13
C ASP A 142 7.56 -4.96 -2.16
N ALA A 143 6.64 -5.78 -2.70
CA ALA A 143 5.76 -6.62 -1.91
C ALA A 143 6.51 -7.66 -1.04
N LYS A 144 7.77 -7.98 -1.36
CA LYS A 144 8.61 -8.87 -0.54
C LYS A 144 9.28 -8.12 0.62
N ASN A 145 9.42 -6.80 0.51
CA ASN A 145 10.04 -5.95 1.50
C ASN A 145 9.14 -4.76 1.86
N GLU A 146 8.17 -5.03 2.74
CA GLU A 146 7.20 -4.03 3.22
C GLU A 146 7.81 -2.97 4.16
N ILE A 147 9.14 -2.96 4.37
CA ILE A 147 9.79 -1.97 5.23
C ILE A 147 9.85 -0.61 4.54
N LEU A 148 10.08 -0.58 3.23
CA LEU A 148 10.15 0.65 2.47
C LEU A 148 8.74 1.11 2.12
N LEU A 149 8.38 2.30 2.60
CA LEU A 149 7.12 2.95 2.34
C LEU A 149 7.36 4.17 1.44
N LYS A 150 6.56 4.33 0.39
CA LYS A 150 6.59 5.50 -0.49
C LYS A 150 5.31 6.31 -0.30
N GLN A 151 5.44 7.63 -0.24
CA GLN A 151 4.32 8.56 -0.28
C GLN A 151 4.59 9.63 -1.33
N SER A 152 3.66 9.81 -2.27
CA SER A 152 3.66 10.91 -3.23
C SER A 152 2.64 11.96 -2.77
N THR A 153 3.09 13.20 -2.64
CA THR A 153 2.22 14.34 -2.31
C THR A 153 2.34 15.40 -3.38
N TYR A 154 1.27 16.15 -3.63
CA TYR A 154 1.25 17.17 -4.67
C TYR A 154 1.02 18.56 -4.08
N THR A 155 1.93 19.49 -4.39
CA THR A 155 1.80 20.90 -3.98
C THR A 155 1.36 21.74 -5.16
N PHE A 156 0.29 22.53 -4.98
CA PHE A 156 -0.17 23.47 -6.01
C PHE A 156 0.79 24.66 -6.13
N VAL A 157 1.30 24.90 -7.33
CA VAL A 157 2.14 26.04 -7.69
C VAL A 157 1.30 27.01 -8.52
N LYS A 158 1.07 28.21 -7.99
CA LYS A 158 0.29 29.26 -8.66
C LYS A 158 0.98 29.70 -9.96
N ALA A 159 0.16 30.09 -10.94
CA ALA A 159 0.64 30.70 -12.16
C ALA A 159 1.47 31.95 -11.86
N LYS A 160 2.51 32.20 -12.65
CA LYS A 160 3.33 33.40 -12.57
C LYS A 160 3.20 34.18 -13.88
N PRO A 161 2.76 35.45 -13.85
CA PRO A 161 2.72 36.28 -15.06
C PRO A 161 4.14 36.51 -15.59
N ALA A 162 4.24 36.86 -16.87
CA ALA A 162 5.49 37.36 -17.43
C ALA A 162 5.85 38.68 -16.73
N THR A 163 7.08 38.78 -16.21
CA THR A 163 7.55 39.99 -15.53
C THR A 163 8.08 41.02 -16.55
N THR A 164 8.56 40.54 -17.70
CA THR A 164 9.12 41.34 -18.78
C THR A 164 8.56 40.88 -20.14
N GLY A 165 8.74 41.69 -21.19
CA GLY A 165 8.34 41.32 -22.56
C GLY A 165 9.09 40.13 -23.16
N TYR A 166 10.21 39.70 -22.54
CA TYR A 166 10.98 38.52 -22.93
C TYR A 166 10.63 37.27 -22.12
N ASP A 167 9.94 37.43 -20.99
CA ASP A 167 9.52 36.31 -20.15
C ASP A 167 8.23 35.69 -20.68
N ARG A 168 8.14 34.36 -20.60
CA ARG A 168 6.87 33.65 -20.83
C ARG A 168 6.13 33.51 -19.51
N ALA A 169 4.83 33.75 -19.53
CA ALA A 169 3.95 33.42 -18.41
C ALA A 169 4.06 31.92 -18.10
N LYS A 170 4.17 31.58 -16.82
CA LYS A 170 4.22 30.19 -16.35
C LYS A 170 2.83 29.80 -15.85
N PRO A 171 2.16 28.81 -16.45
CA PRO A 171 0.84 28.39 -15.98
C PRO A 171 0.94 27.76 -14.58
N ALA A 172 -0.21 27.66 -13.90
CA ALA A 172 -0.29 26.93 -12.64
C ALA A 172 -0.11 25.42 -12.89
N TYR A 173 0.53 24.74 -11.95
CA TYR A 173 0.77 23.30 -12.05
C TYR A 173 0.85 22.65 -10.66
N TYR A 174 0.75 21.33 -10.59
CA TYR A 174 1.03 20.58 -9.37
C TYR A 174 2.44 20.01 -9.43
N LYS A 175 3.21 20.25 -8.36
CA LYS A 175 4.53 19.67 -8.19
C LYS A 175 4.43 18.41 -7.34
N GLU A 176 4.88 17.28 -7.87
CA GLU A 176 5.02 16.05 -7.10
C GLU A 176 6.21 16.18 -6.13
N ASN A 177 5.99 15.74 -4.89
CA ASN A 177 7.03 15.53 -3.89
C ASN A 177 6.92 14.08 -3.40
N VAL A 178 7.92 13.29 -3.76
CA VAL A 178 8.05 11.89 -3.33
C VAL A 178 8.89 11.84 -2.07
N LYS A 179 8.40 11.11 -1.07
CA LYS A 179 9.13 10.80 0.16
C LYS A 179 9.10 9.30 0.41
N TYR A 180 10.17 8.82 1.03
CA TYR A 180 10.31 7.43 1.43
C TYR A 180 10.44 7.35 2.95
N PHE A 181 9.86 6.32 3.53
CA PHE A 181 9.78 6.14 4.96
C PHE A 181 9.98 4.68 5.36
N PHE A 182 10.14 4.47 6.65
CA PHE A 182 9.87 3.20 7.32
C PHE A 182 9.25 3.48 8.69
N VAL A 183 8.62 2.46 9.28
CA VAL A 183 8.15 2.53 10.67
C VAL A 183 9.16 1.86 11.59
N ASP A 184 9.58 2.59 12.62
CA ASP A 184 10.51 2.08 13.64
C ASP A 184 9.84 1.17 14.68
N HIS A 185 10.61 0.67 15.64
CA HIS A 185 10.09 -0.21 16.69
C HIS A 185 9.19 0.50 17.71
N ASN A 186 9.23 1.83 17.78
CA ASN A 186 8.36 2.65 18.63
C ASN A 186 7.09 3.12 17.90
N SER A 187 6.89 2.61 16.67
CA SER A 187 5.83 3.01 15.75
C SER A 187 5.97 4.44 15.19
N ASN A 188 7.15 5.06 15.24
CA ASN A 188 7.34 6.36 14.61
C ASN A 188 7.53 6.21 13.09
N LEU A 189 6.99 7.13 12.31
CA LEU A 189 7.23 7.22 10.87
C LEU A 189 8.52 7.99 10.60
N ILE A 190 9.51 7.30 10.04
CA ILE A 190 10.86 7.80 9.88
C ILE A 190 11.18 8.04 8.41
N ALA A 191 11.51 9.29 8.05
CA ALA A 191 11.75 9.72 6.67
C ALA A 191 13.17 9.43 6.17
N LEU A 192 13.32 8.63 5.14
CA LEU A 192 14.62 8.31 4.54
C LEU A 192 15.20 9.50 3.77
N SER A 193 16.49 9.74 3.93
CA SER A 193 17.24 10.67 3.08
C SER A 193 18.68 10.19 2.92
N THR A 194 19.22 10.37 1.72
CA THR A 194 20.64 10.17 1.41
C THR A 194 21.42 11.49 1.41
N ASN A 195 20.79 12.61 1.79
CA ASN A 195 21.46 13.91 1.91
C ASN A 195 22.07 14.07 3.30
N LYS A 196 23.35 14.44 3.37
CA LYS A 196 24.07 14.68 4.63
C LYS A 196 23.36 15.66 5.58
N LYS A 197 22.78 16.75 5.06
CA LYS A 197 22.09 17.76 5.88
C LYS A 197 20.84 17.16 6.53
N ASP A 198 20.03 16.47 5.72
CA ASP A 198 18.81 15.83 6.19
C ASP A 198 19.12 14.69 7.16
N VAL A 199 20.16 13.90 6.89
CA VAL A 199 20.60 12.82 7.78
C VAL A 199 20.98 13.39 9.15
N LYS A 200 21.68 14.52 9.18
CA LYS A 200 22.04 15.19 10.44
C LYS A 200 20.81 15.73 11.19
N SER A 201 19.85 16.33 10.48
CA SER A 201 18.66 16.90 11.13
C SER A 201 17.66 15.84 11.58
N LEU A 202 17.49 14.77 10.80
CA LEU A 202 16.53 13.69 11.09
C LEU A 202 17.09 12.66 12.08
N TYR A 203 18.42 12.49 12.14
CA TYR A 203 19.06 11.39 12.89
C TYR A 203 20.23 11.84 13.76
N ALA A 204 20.07 12.94 14.51
CA ALA A 204 21.17 13.59 15.24
C ALA A 204 22.14 12.62 15.95
N SER A 205 21.64 11.67 16.75
CA SER A 205 22.45 10.73 17.54
C SER A 205 23.18 9.65 16.74
N LYS A 206 22.73 9.32 15.53
CA LYS A 206 23.31 8.26 14.67
C LYS A 206 23.74 8.78 13.29
N SER A 207 23.77 10.10 13.13
CA SER A 207 23.95 10.74 11.84
C SER A 207 25.28 10.36 11.17
N ASP A 208 26.36 10.27 11.93
CA ASP A 208 27.68 9.90 11.39
C ASP A 208 27.76 8.42 10.97
N GLU A 209 27.13 7.51 11.73
CA GLU A 209 27.05 6.08 11.40
C GLU A 209 26.23 5.87 10.11
N ILE A 210 25.04 6.47 10.05
CA ILE A 210 24.14 6.40 8.88
C ILE A 210 24.80 7.02 7.64
N TRP A 211 25.41 8.20 7.79
CA TRP A 211 26.10 8.87 6.69
C TRP A 211 27.32 8.10 6.19
N SER A 212 28.01 7.37 7.07
CA SER A 212 29.12 6.51 6.68
C SER A 212 28.64 5.29 5.91
N PHE A 213 27.52 4.69 6.32
CA PHE A 213 26.88 3.59 5.58
C PHE A 213 26.43 4.03 4.18
N ILE A 214 25.76 5.18 4.05
CA ILE A 214 25.33 5.73 2.75
C ILE A 214 26.53 5.91 1.81
N ARG A 215 27.61 6.52 2.29
CA ARG A 215 28.81 6.76 1.48
C ARG A 215 29.52 5.47 1.08
N LYS A 216 29.71 4.54 2.02
CA LYS A 216 30.41 3.27 1.77
C LYS A 216 29.69 2.44 0.70
N ASN A 217 28.36 2.41 0.76
CA ASN A 217 27.52 1.65 -0.18
C ASN A 217 27.06 2.46 -1.39
N LYS A 218 27.44 3.74 -1.48
CA LYS A 218 27.10 4.67 -2.59
C LYS A 218 25.60 4.77 -2.86
N LEU A 219 24.80 4.76 -1.79
CA LEU A 219 23.34 4.74 -1.89
C LEU A 219 22.79 6.02 -2.54
N LYS A 220 21.91 5.86 -3.52
CA LYS A 220 21.29 6.96 -4.26
C LYS A 220 19.91 7.30 -3.70
N LYS A 221 19.48 8.56 -3.93
CA LYS A 221 18.19 9.08 -3.44
C LYS A 221 16.99 8.61 -4.26
N ASP A 222 17.24 8.14 -5.46
CA ASP A 222 16.27 7.82 -6.51
C ASP A 222 16.32 6.34 -6.92
N ASP A 223 17.17 5.54 -6.27
CA ASP A 223 17.25 4.10 -6.46
C ASP A 223 16.46 3.39 -5.35
N LEU A 224 15.43 2.63 -5.74
CA LEU A 224 14.54 1.94 -4.80
C LEU A 224 15.28 0.85 -3.99
N ASN A 225 16.24 0.15 -4.59
CA ASN A 225 16.99 -0.91 -3.91
C ASN A 225 17.94 -0.32 -2.87
N ASP A 226 18.58 0.80 -3.20
CA ASP A 226 19.43 1.54 -2.27
C ASP A 226 18.62 2.09 -1.09
N LEU A 227 17.43 2.65 -1.36
CA LEU A 227 16.52 3.14 -0.32
C LEU A 227 15.98 2.00 0.55
N ALA A 228 15.64 0.86 -0.03
CA ALA A 228 15.22 -0.33 0.72
C ALA A 228 16.35 -0.84 1.62
N THR A 229 17.58 -0.87 1.11
CA THR A 229 18.79 -1.23 1.87
C THR A 229 19.00 -0.27 3.03
N LEU A 230 18.84 1.03 2.80
CA LEU A 230 18.91 2.04 3.85
C LEU A 230 17.84 1.85 4.91
N ALA A 231 16.59 1.60 4.51
CA ALA A 231 15.47 1.37 5.43
C ALA A 231 15.73 0.20 6.38
N VAL A 232 16.19 -0.93 5.84
CA VAL A 232 16.56 -2.13 6.62
C VAL A 232 17.67 -1.80 7.62
N TYR A 233 18.75 -1.15 7.15
CA TYR A 233 19.88 -0.80 8.00
C TYR A 233 19.48 0.13 9.15
N MET A 234 18.69 1.17 8.85
CA MET A 234 18.24 2.14 9.83
C MET A 234 17.32 1.51 10.88
N LYS A 235 16.42 0.61 10.47
CA LYS A 235 15.59 -0.16 11.40
C LYS A 235 16.44 -0.97 12.38
N VAL A 236 17.51 -1.62 11.89
CA VAL A 236 18.46 -2.39 12.73
C VAL A 236 19.22 -1.50 13.72
N ILE A 237 19.73 -0.34 13.30
CA ILE A 237 20.44 0.57 14.22
C ILE A 237 19.51 1.03 15.34
N GLN A 238 18.28 1.41 15.02
CA GLN A 238 17.33 1.87 16.02
C GLN A 238 16.98 0.77 17.02
N ALA A 239 16.82 -0.47 16.56
CA ALA A 239 16.61 -1.62 17.45
C ALA A 239 17.75 -1.80 18.46
N LYS A 240 19.00 -1.62 18.02
CA LYS A 240 20.19 -1.72 18.89
C LYS A 240 20.23 -0.60 19.93
N ASP A 241 19.89 0.63 19.52
CA ASP A 241 19.87 1.78 20.44
C ASP A 241 18.85 1.59 21.58
N MET A 242 17.68 1.03 21.26
CA MET A 242 16.65 0.72 22.27
C MET A 242 17.12 -0.34 23.27
N LYS A 243 17.75 -1.43 22.80
CA LYS A 243 18.30 -2.46 23.69
C LYS A 243 19.33 -1.88 24.65
N ASN A 244 20.24 -1.06 24.15
CA ASN A 244 21.29 -0.46 24.98
C ASN A 244 20.73 0.50 26.04
N LYS A 245 19.69 1.28 25.69
CA LYS A 245 19.00 2.15 26.66
C LYS A 245 18.24 1.37 27.74
N GLY A 246 17.57 0.28 27.38
CA GLY A 246 16.89 -0.59 28.34
C GLY A 246 17.87 -1.28 29.32
N LEU A 247 19.05 -1.68 28.84
CA LEU A 247 20.13 -2.20 29.69
C LEU A 247 20.73 -1.13 30.63
N ALA A 248 20.76 0.13 30.22
CA ALA A 248 21.27 1.23 31.03
C ALA A 248 20.28 1.72 32.10
N ALA A 249 18.97 1.57 31.88
CA ALA A 249 17.93 1.96 32.85
C ALA A 249 17.73 0.96 34.01
N ASN A 250 18.31 -0.24 33.89
CA ASN A 250 18.26 -1.30 34.91
C ASN A 250 19.54 -1.40 35.75
N LYS A 251 20.40 -0.38 35.72
CA LYS A 251 21.57 -0.20 36.59
C LYS A 251 21.35 1.01 37.49
#